data_AF-A0A9P6B554-F1
#
_entry.id   AF-A0A9P6B554-F1
#
_cell.length_a   1.000
_cell.length_b   1.000
_cell.length_c   1.000
_cell.angle_alpha   90.00
_cell.angle_beta   90.00
_cell.angle_gamma   90.00
#
_symmetry.space_group_name_H-M   'P 1'
#
loop_
_entity.id
_entity.type
_entity.pdbx_description
1 polymer ?
#
loop_
_entity_poly.entity_id
_entity_poly.type
_entity_poly.pdbx_seq_one_letter_code
_entity_poly.pdbx_strand_id
1 'polypeptide(L)'
;MYLTTIFSIRALMKNHAPFKLTFFFQAHNLILTAGSGLLLALIAEEIVPIWWQHGFFDAICNSRSWTPRLEFYYLINYYIKYVELIDTIFLALKKKPLAFLHVFHHSATALLCYTQLNGRTSVSWVPIVLNLMVHVLMYYYYFATAGGAKIWWKKYLTTMQITQFVIDLCIVYFAVWQRLNHAGYLNLPYVEDCAGTDGAAAFGSLILTSYLFLFVDFYFRTYKSAPKGATGKAKLANGNGVSGVHHKSS
;
A
#
# COMPACT_ATOMS: atom_id res chain seq x y z
N MET A 1 16.87 -6.94 8.86
CA MET A 1 16.84 -7.86 7.70
C MET A 1 16.51 -7.13 6.39
N TYR A 2 15.32 -6.56 6.20
CA TYR A 2 14.98 -5.89 4.92
C TYR A 2 15.86 -4.67 4.56
N LEU A 3 15.98 -3.68 5.47
CA LEU A 3 16.80 -2.49 5.21
C LEU A 3 18.27 -2.83 4.99
N THR A 4 18.81 -3.75 5.79
CA THR A 4 20.19 -4.24 5.66
C THR A 4 20.44 -4.86 4.29
N THR A 5 19.51 -5.67 3.78
CA THR A 5 19.61 -6.26 2.43
C THR A 5 19.63 -5.18 1.34
N ILE A 6 18.80 -4.15 1.44
CA ILE A 6 18.77 -3.05 0.46
C ILE A 6 20.08 -2.26 0.46
N PHE A 7 20.60 -1.91 1.65
CA PHE A 7 21.84 -1.16 1.77
C PHE A 7 23.03 -1.99 1.27
N SER A 8 23.07 -3.29 1.56
CA SER A 8 24.09 -4.20 1.04
C SER A 8 24.04 -4.32 -0.49
N ILE A 9 22.86 -4.54 -1.08
CA ILE A 9 22.70 -4.60 -2.54
C ILE A 9 23.13 -3.28 -3.17
N ARG A 10 22.77 -2.12 -2.58
CA ARG A 10 23.21 -0.81 -3.07
C ARG A 10 24.72 -0.63 -2.99
N ALA A 11 25.35 -1.09 -1.91
CA ALA A 11 26.80 -1.03 -1.75
C ALA A 11 27.51 -1.88 -2.81
N LEU A 12 27.05 -3.11 -3.04
CA LEU A 12 27.57 -4.00 -4.09
C LEU A 12 27.38 -3.38 -5.48
N MET A 13 26.18 -2.88 -5.78
CA MET A 13 25.86 -2.28 -7.07
C MET A 13 26.67 -1.02 -7.39
N LYS A 14 27.34 -0.35 -6.42
CA LYS A 14 28.20 0.82 -6.73
C LYS A 14 29.20 0.51 -7.84
N ASN A 15 29.79 -0.69 -7.80
CA ASN A 15 30.85 -1.11 -8.71
C ASN A 15 30.36 -1.86 -9.96
N HIS A 16 29.05 -2.10 -10.12
CA HIS A 16 28.49 -2.85 -11.24
C HIS A 16 27.62 -1.98 -12.17
N ALA A 17 27.54 -2.35 -13.45
CA ALA A 17 26.59 -1.76 -14.39
C ALA A 17 25.12 -2.11 -14.02
N PRO A 18 24.11 -1.28 -14.37
CA PRO A 18 22.72 -1.58 -14.07
C PRO A 18 22.24 -2.83 -14.84
N PHE A 19 21.57 -3.76 -14.15
CA PHE A 19 21.08 -5.00 -14.76
C PHE A 19 19.82 -4.78 -15.61
N LYS A 20 19.76 -5.41 -16.78
CA LYS A 20 18.57 -5.43 -17.67
C LYS A 20 17.64 -6.59 -17.30
N LEU A 21 16.91 -6.46 -16.19
CA LEU A 21 15.96 -7.48 -15.68
C LEU A 21 14.52 -7.19 -16.12
N THR A 22 14.29 -6.86 -17.39
CA THR A 22 12.95 -6.43 -17.86
C THR A 22 11.93 -7.57 -17.81
N PHE A 23 12.29 -8.76 -18.30
CA PHE A 23 11.42 -9.94 -18.27
C PHE A 23 11.03 -10.35 -16.85
N PHE A 24 12.00 -10.50 -15.94
CA PHE A 24 11.73 -10.85 -14.55
C PHE A 24 10.88 -9.80 -13.84
N PHE A 25 11.12 -8.52 -14.12
CA PHE A 25 10.29 -7.43 -13.60
C PHE A 25 8.86 -7.52 -14.12
N GLN A 26 8.66 -7.78 -15.41
CA GLN A 26 7.31 -7.95 -15.98
C GLN A 26 6.58 -9.16 -15.39
N ALA A 27 7.24 -10.32 -15.31
CA ALA A 27 6.67 -11.52 -14.71
C ALA A 27 6.28 -11.28 -13.25
N HIS A 28 7.14 -10.62 -12.48
CA HIS A 28 6.86 -10.26 -11.08
C HIS A 28 5.64 -9.36 -10.94
N ASN A 29 5.56 -8.27 -11.71
CA ASN A 29 4.41 -7.35 -11.67
C ASN A 29 3.12 -8.07 -12.10
N LEU A 30 3.18 -8.97 -13.09
CA LEU A 30 2.01 -9.74 -13.53
C LEU A 30 1.52 -10.70 -12.45
N ILE A 31 2.43 -11.39 -11.77
CA ILE A 31 2.11 -12.27 -10.63
C ILE A 31 1.47 -11.45 -9.51
N LEU A 32 2.00 -10.27 -9.21
CA LEU A 32 1.43 -9.39 -8.18
C LEU A 32 0.04 -8.87 -8.56
N THR A 33 -0.17 -8.49 -9.83
CA THR A 33 -1.50 -8.11 -10.34
C THR A 33 -2.49 -9.26 -10.20
N ALA A 34 -2.14 -10.46 -10.70
CA ALA A 34 -3.02 -11.63 -10.66
C ALA A 34 -3.30 -12.08 -9.23
N GLY A 35 -2.28 -12.15 -8.38
CA GLY A 35 -2.40 -12.52 -6.96
C GLY A 35 -3.24 -11.53 -6.17
N SER A 36 -3.04 -10.22 -6.39
CA SER A 36 -3.84 -9.18 -5.74
C SER A 36 -5.30 -9.23 -6.20
N GLY A 37 -5.53 -9.47 -7.50
CA GLY A 37 -6.87 -9.57 -8.07
C GLY A 37 -7.64 -10.81 -7.60
N LEU A 38 -6.95 -11.97 -7.54
CA LEU A 38 -7.52 -13.19 -6.98
C LEU A 38 -7.89 -13.00 -5.51
N LEU A 39 -6.97 -12.44 -4.71
CA LEU A 39 -7.23 -12.21 -3.29
C LEU A 39 -8.36 -11.21 -3.06
N LEU A 40 -8.44 -10.16 -3.88
CA LEU A 40 -9.54 -9.21 -3.88
C LEU A 40 -10.89 -9.90 -4.13
N ALA A 41 -10.95 -10.79 -5.12
CA ALA A 41 -12.16 -11.54 -5.43
C ALA A 41 -12.59 -12.46 -4.28
N LEU A 42 -11.63 -13.18 -3.68
CA LEU A 42 -11.88 -14.09 -2.55
C LEU A 42 -12.37 -13.34 -1.30
N ILE A 43 -11.77 -12.17 -0.99
CA ILE A 43 -12.23 -11.34 0.14
C ILE A 43 -13.62 -10.77 -0.16
N ALA A 44 -13.88 -10.33 -1.39
CA ALA A 44 -15.19 -9.82 -1.79
C ALA A 44 -16.28 -10.90 -1.68
N GLU A 45 -15.99 -12.15 -2.06
CA GLU A 45 -16.91 -13.28 -1.94
C GLU A 45 -17.36 -13.52 -0.49
N GLU A 46 -16.48 -13.33 0.49
CA GLU A 46 -16.81 -13.49 1.90
C GLU A 46 -17.50 -12.24 2.50
N ILE A 47 -17.06 -11.02 2.14
CA ILE A 47 -17.57 -9.78 2.74
C ILE A 47 -18.90 -9.31 2.15
N VAL A 48 -19.12 -9.48 0.84
CA VAL A 48 -20.34 -9.00 0.16
C VAL A 48 -21.62 -9.62 0.76
N PRO A 49 -21.69 -10.93 1.05
CA PRO A 49 -22.86 -11.51 1.72
C PRO A 49 -23.09 -10.96 3.12
N ILE A 50 -22.02 -10.76 3.90
CA ILE A 50 -22.10 -10.20 5.27
C ILE A 50 -22.68 -8.80 5.21
N TRP A 51 -22.16 -7.96 4.31
CA TRP A 51 -22.65 -6.61 4.10
C TRP A 51 -24.13 -6.63 3.65
N TRP A 52 -24.50 -7.47 2.68
CA TRP A 52 -25.88 -7.51 2.18
C TRP A 52 -26.89 -7.95 3.25
N GLN A 53 -26.52 -8.89 4.12
CA GLN A 53 -27.43 -9.46 5.11
C GLN A 53 -27.52 -8.66 6.42
N HIS A 54 -26.39 -8.08 6.87
CA HIS A 54 -26.28 -7.47 8.20
C HIS A 54 -25.99 -5.96 8.14
N GLY A 55 -25.71 -5.43 6.95
CA GLY A 55 -25.38 -4.03 6.74
C GLY A 55 -23.88 -3.72 6.89
N PHE A 56 -23.51 -2.49 6.54
CA PHE A 56 -22.11 -2.07 6.49
C PHE A 56 -21.47 -1.98 7.88
N PHE A 57 -22.21 -1.49 8.88
CA PHE A 57 -21.70 -1.33 10.24
C PHE A 57 -21.28 -2.68 10.85
N ASP A 58 -22.13 -3.70 10.72
CA ASP A 58 -21.79 -5.06 11.15
C ASP A 58 -20.59 -5.61 10.38
N ALA A 59 -20.52 -5.38 9.07
CA ALA A 59 -19.37 -5.82 8.26
C ALA A 59 -18.04 -5.24 8.77
N ILE A 60 -18.01 -3.99 9.26
CA ILE A 60 -16.77 -3.35 9.73
C ILE A 60 -16.46 -3.59 11.22
N CYS A 61 -17.47 -3.68 12.10
CA CYS A 61 -17.27 -3.68 13.55
C CYS A 61 -17.58 -5.01 14.22
N ASN A 62 -18.40 -5.86 13.62
CA ASN A 62 -18.78 -7.12 14.25
C ASN A 62 -17.65 -8.16 14.18
N SER A 63 -17.45 -8.90 15.27
CA SER A 63 -16.51 -10.02 15.31
C SER A 63 -16.86 -11.15 14.33
N ARG A 64 -18.14 -11.29 13.95
CA ARG A 64 -18.60 -12.24 12.92
C ARG A 64 -17.95 -12.00 11.55
N SER A 65 -17.59 -10.75 11.27
CA SER A 65 -16.91 -10.36 10.03
C SER A 65 -15.47 -10.87 9.98
N TRP A 66 -14.91 -11.33 11.10
CA TRP A 66 -13.64 -12.05 11.16
C TRP A 66 -13.85 -13.56 11.02
N THR A 67 -14.05 -14.03 9.78
CA THR A 67 -14.19 -15.47 9.52
C THR A 67 -12.82 -16.16 9.42
N PRO A 68 -12.71 -17.47 9.72
CA PRO A 68 -11.45 -18.20 9.55
C PRO A 68 -10.91 -18.17 8.11
N ARG A 69 -11.80 -18.11 7.12
CA ARG A 69 -11.42 -17.97 5.70
C ARG A 69 -10.81 -16.61 5.43
N LEU A 70 -11.42 -15.55 5.97
CA LEU A 70 -10.91 -14.19 5.84
C LEU A 70 -9.57 -14.02 6.55
N GLU A 71 -9.39 -14.63 7.73
CA GLU A 71 -8.10 -14.68 8.43
C GLU A 71 -7.01 -15.36 7.57
N PHE A 72 -7.34 -16.47 6.90
CA PHE A 72 -6.43 -17.11 5.95
C PHE A 72 -6.09 -16.20 4.76
N TYR A 73 -7.07 -15.47 4.22
CA TYR A 73 -6.83 -14.49 3.15
C TYR A 73 -5.95 -13.32 3.61
N TYR A 74 -6.09 -12.86 4.86
CA TYR A 74 -5.19 -11.86 5.43
C TYR A 74 -3.78 -12.37 5.62
N LEU A 75 -3.62 -13.64 5.98
CA LEU A 75 -2.31 -14.28 6.04
C LEU A 75 -1.67 -14.35 4.65
N ILE A 76 -2.44 -14.69 3.60
CA ILE A 76 -1.96 -14.63 2.21
C ILE A 76 -1.57 -13.20 1.84
N ASN A 77 -2.40 -12.20 2.16
CA ASN A 77 -2.09 -10.78 1.91
C ASN A 77 -0.76 -10.39 2.58
N TYR A 78 -0.55 -10.82 3.83
CA TYR A 78 0.69 -10.58 4.56
C TYR A 78 1.90 -11.17 3.84
N TYR A 79 1.83 -12.41 3.34
CA TYR A 79 2.88 -13.00 2.53
C TYR A 79 3.11 -12.27 1.20
N ILE A 80 2.03 -11.81 0.54
CA ILE A 80 2.15 -11.00 -0.68
C ILE A 80 2.97 -9.73 -0.39
N LYS A 81 2.81 -9.08 0.77
CA LYS A 81 3.63 -7.90 1.12
C LYS A 81 5.12 -8.19 1.19
N TYR A 82 5.53 -9.42 1.53
CA TYR A 82 6.94 -9.82 1.42
C TYR A 82 7.39 -9.99 -0.03
N VAL A 83 6.52 -10.50 -0.89
CA VAL A 83 6.79 -10.60 -2.33
C VAL A 83 6.94 -9.20 -2.94
N GLU A 84 6.13 -8.22 -2.52
CA GLU A 84 6.26 -6.81 -2.94
C GLU A 84 7.62 -6.20 -2.56
N LEU A 85 8.32 -6.70 -1.53
CA LEU A 85 9.67 -6.23 -1.18
C LEU A 85 10.70 -6.49 -2.28
N ILE A 86 10.41 -7.45 -3.18
CA ILE A 86 11.26 -7.76 -4.34
C ILE A 86 11.25 -6.59 -5.33
N ASP A 87 10.20 -5.77 -5.39
CA ASP A 87 10.20 -4.53 -6.19
C ASP A 87 11.38 -3.63 -5.81
N THR A 88 11.60 -3.46 -4.51
CA THR A 88 12.71 -2.66 -3.99
C THR A 88 14.08 -3.24 -4.38
N ILE A 89 14.17 -4.57 -4.44
CA ILE A 89 15.37 -5.28 -4.92
C ILE A 89 15.58 -4.99 -6.40
N PHE A 90 14.55 -5.10 -7.25
CA PHE A 90 14.64 -4.78 -8.68
C PHE A 90 15.05 -3.33 -8.90
N LEU A 91 14.51 -2.38 -8.14
CA LEU A 91 14.90 -0.97 -8.22
C LEU A 91 16.36 -0.77 -7.81
N ALA A 92 16.83 -1.43 -6.74
CA ALA A 92 18.23 -1.38 -6.32
C ALA A 92 19.19 -1.94 -7.38
N LEU A 93 18.86 -3.10 -7.97
CA LEU A 93 19.64 -3.75 -9.04
C LEU A 93 19.65 -2.94 -10.35
N LYS A 94 18.58 -2.19 -10.63
CA LYS A 94 18.50 -1.27 -11.77
C LYS A 94 19.14 0.09 -11.50
N LYS A 95 19.77 0.29 -10.34
CA LYS A 95 20.30 1.59 -9.86
C LYS A 95 19.25 2.72 -9.89
N LYS A 96 17.97 2.36 -9.72
CA LYS A 96 16.90 3.36 -9.63
C LYS A 96 16.87 3.96 -8.23
N PRO A 97 16.52 5.25 -8.12
CA PRO A 97 16.44 5.93 -6.83
C PRO A 97 15.26 5.38 -6.04
N LEU A 98 15.55 4.84 -4.86
CA LEU A 98 14.57 4.43 -3.87
C LEU A 98 14.12 5.68 -3.10
N ALA A 99 12.87 6.10 -3.29
CA ALA A 99 12.29 7.16 -2.48
C ALA A 99 12.06 6.67 -1.05
N PHE A 100 12.19 7.59 -0.09
CA PHE A 100 11.88 7.32 1.31
C PHE A 100 10.46 6.79 1.48
N LEU A 101 9.48 7.41 0.80
CA LEU A 101 8.07 6.99 0.79
C LEU A 101 7.92 5.50 0.47
N HIS A 102 8.63 5.00 -0.54
CA HIS A 102 8.56 3.61 -0.95
C HIS A 102 9.07 2.66 0.13
N VAL A 103 10.28 2.92 0.64
CA VAL A 103 10.91 2.05 1.65
C VAL A 103 10.11 2.08 2.95
N PHE A 104 9.68 3.28 3.37
CA PHE A 104 8.84 3.46 4.54
C PHE A 104 7.51 2.72 4.38
N HIS A 105 6.79 2.93 3.28
CA HIS A 105 5.52 2.27 2.99
C HIS A 105 5.67 0.75 3.06
N HIS A 106 6.54 0.13 2.26
CA HIS A 106 6.70 -1.33 2.25
C HIS A 106 7.06 -1.92 3.61
N SER A 107 7.94 -1.26 4.37
CA SER A 107 8.29 -1.73 5.72
C SER A 107 7.15 -1.59 6.72
N ALA A 108 6.45 -0.46 6.70
CA ALA A 108 5.37 -0.17 7.62
C ALA A 108 4.09 -0.97 7.28
N THR A 109 3.84 -1.29 6.01
CA THR A 109 2.65 -2.05 5.59
C THR A 109 2.78 -3.51 6.05
N ALA A 110 3.97 -4.10 5.94
CA ALA A 110 4.21 -5.44 6.47
C ALA A 110 4.01 -5.49 8.00
N LEU A 111 4.52 -4.49 8.73
CA LEU A 111 4.31 -4.39 10.17
C LEU A 111 2.84 -4.15 10.52
N LEU A 112 2.14 -3.30 9.77
CA LEU A 112 0.71 -3.04 9.95
C LEU A 112 -0.12 -4.33 9.78
N CYS A 113 0.12 -5.10 8.71
CA CYS A 113 -0.57 -6.37 8.51
C CYS A 113 -0.33 -7.33 9.68
N TYR A 114 0.88 -7.39 10.22
CA TYR A 114 1.19 -8.21 11.39
C TYR A 114 0.42 -7.77 12.65
N THR A 115 0.37 -6.47 12.92
CA THR A 115 -0.37 -5.97 14.11
C THR A 115 -1.88 -6.17 13.96
N GLN A 116 -2.43 -5.99 12.76
CA GLN A 116 -3.87 -6.19 12.52
C GLN A 116 -4.26 -7.67 12.58
N LEU A 117 -3.40 -8.58 12.10
CA LEU A 117 -3.65 -10.02 12.19
C LEU A 117 -3.67 -10.50 13.65
N ASN A 118 -2.70 -10.06 14.46
CA ASN A 118 -2.68 -10.36 15.90
C ASN A 118 -3.83 -9.68 16.67
N GLY A 119 -4.22 -8.48 16.24
CA GLY A 119 -5.27 -7.70 16.87
C GLY A 119 -6.69 -8.15 16.52
N ARG A 120 -6.87 -9.06 15.54
CA ARG A 120 -8.15 -9.53 15.02
C ARG A 120 -9.14 -8.39 14.74
N THR A 121 -8.61 -7.34 14.13
CA THR A 121 -9.35 -6.11 13.88
C THR A 121 -10.30 -6.29 12.70
N SER A 122 -11.61 -6.37 12.93
CA SER A 122 -12.62 -6.65 11.89
C SER A 122 -12.61 -5.61 10.77
N VAL A 123 -12.38 -4.33 11.09
CA VAL A 123 -12.36 -3.23 10.11
C VAL A 123 -11.22 -3.33 9.08
N SER A 124 -10.25 -4.22 9.30
CA SER A 124 -9.07 -4.39 8.44
C SER A 124 -9.38 -4.80 7.00
N TRP A 125 -10.53 -5.42 6.72
CA TRP A 125 -10.87 -5.79 5.34
C TRP A 125 -10.99 -4.55 4.45
N VAL A 126 -11.46 -3.40 4.97
CA VAL A 126 -11.67 -2.21 4.16
C VAL A 126 -10.33 -1.67 3.62
N PRO A 127 -9.31 -1.38 4.45
CA PRO A 127 -7.99 -0.99 3.94
C PRO A 127 -7.36 -2.04 3.04
N ILE A 128 -7.55 -3.33 3.32
CA ILE A 128 -6.98 -4.42 2.52
C ILE A 128 -7.60 -4.46 1.13
N VAL A 129 -8.93 -4.45 1.02
CA VAL A 129 -9.67 -4.49 -0.25
C VAL A 129 -9.34 -3.27 -1.11
N LEU A 130 -9.35 -2.07 -0.54
CA LEU A 130 -9.02 -0.86 -1.28
C LEU A 130 -7.55 -0.85 -1.71
N ASN A 131 -6.63 -1.31 -0.85
CA ASN A 131 -5.22 -1.46 -1.22
C ASN A 131 -5.02 -2.47 -2.36
N LEU A 132 -5.66 -3.64 -2.30
CA LEU A 132 -5.58 -4.66 -3.34
C LEU A 132 -6.12 -4.14 -4.67
N MET A 133 -7.25 -3.42 -4.65
CA MET A 133 -7.82 -2.79 -5.85
C MET A 133 -6.83 -1.82 -6.51
N VAL A 134 -6.23 -0.93 -5.71
CA VAL A 134 -5.23 0.02 -6.21
C VAL A 134 -3.95 -0.71 -6.68
N HIS A 135 -3.53 -1.77 -5.99
CA HIS A 135 -2.36 -2.59 -6.34
C HIS A 135 -2.56 -3.33 -7.67
N VAL A 136 -3.74 -3.88 -7.94
CA VAL A 136 -4.07 -4.49 -9.24
C VAL A 136 -3.79 -3.49 -10.38
N LEU A 137 -4.32 -2.26 -10.24
CA LEU A 137 -4.14 -1.22 -11.25
C LEU A 137 -2.70 -0.70 -11.34
N MET A 138 -2.03 -0.56 -10.20
CA MET A 138 -0.65 -0.07 -10.10
C MET A 138 0.34 -1.06 -10.73
N TYR A 139 0.23 -2.35 -10.40
CA TYR A 139 1.09 -3.39 -10.95
C TYR A 139 0.81 -3.65 -12.43
N TYR A 140 -0.45 -3.57 -12.86
CA TYR A 140 -0.80 -3.64 -14.27
C TYR A 140 -0.17 -2.48 -15.05
N TYR A 141 -0.21 -1.26 -14.50
CA TYR A 141 0.46 -0.10 -15.08
C TYR A 141 1.98 -0.33 -15.21
N TYR A 142 2.64 -0.92 -14.21
CA TYR A 142 4.08 -1.23 -14.28
C TYR A 142 4.42 -2.31 -15.28
N PHE A 143 3.61 -3.36 -15.37
CA PHE A 143 3.74 -4.37 -16.41
C PHE A 143 3.65 -3.77 -17.82
N ALA A 144 2.61 -2.96 -18.07
CA ALA A 144 2.37 -2.36 -19.38
C ALA A 144 3.47 -1.33 -19.76
N THR A 145 3.90 -0.49 -18.81
CA THR A 145 4.99 0.47 -19.05
C THR A 145 6.35 -0.19 -19.25
N ALA A 146 6.62 -1.33 -18.58
CA ALA A 146 7.83 -2.12 -18.84
C ALA A 146 7.82 -2.76 -20.24
N GLY A 147 6.62 -3.02 -20.81
CA GLY A 147 6.43 -3.44 -22.19
C GLY A 147 6.54 -2.32 -23.23
N GLY A 148 6.84 -1.08 -22.81
CA GLY A 148 7.01 0.07 -23.70
C GLY A 148 5.74 0.91 -23.93
N ALA A 149 4.62 0.57 -23.28
CA ALA A 149 3.40 1.37 -23.39
C ALA A 149 3.56 2.75 -22.73
N LYS A 150 3.17 3.81 -23.44
CA LYS A 150 3.11 5.18 -22.90
C LYS A 150 1.70 5.44 -22.38
N ILE A 151 1.53 5.40 -21.06
CA ILE A 151 0.21 5.53 -20.42
C ILE A 151 0.06 6.94 -19.84
N TRP A 152 -0.96 7.69 -20.28
CA TRP A 152 -1.19 9.07 -19.83
C TRP A 152 -1.77 9.16 -18.41
N TRP A 153 -2.39 8.10 -17.90
CA TRP A 153 -3.21 8.18 -16.68
C TRP A 153 -2.42 7.98 -15.38
N LYS A 154 -1.09 8.11 -15.40
CA LYS A 154 -0.23 7.98 -14.20
C LYS A 154 -0.71 8.87 -13.04
N LYS A 155 -1.17 10.09 -13.35
CA LYS A 155 -1.67 11.04 -12.34
C LYS A 155 -2.91 10.48 -11.62
N TYR A 156 -3.83 9.85 -12.35
CA TYR A 156 -5.02 9.23 -11.77
C TYR A 156 -4.67 8.10 -10.81
N LEU A 157 -3.60 7.34 -11.09
CA LEU A 157 -3.12 6.30 -10.16
C LEU A 157 -2.69 6.89 -8.81
N THR A 158 -2.00 8.04 -8.83
CA THR A 158 -1.58 8.72 -7.58
C THR A 158 -2.79 9.30 -6.85
N THR A 159 -3.77 9.84 -7.59
CA THR A 159 -5.03 10.32 -7.01
C THR A 159 -5.83 9.18 -6.38
N MET A 160 -5.93 8.02 -7.03
CA MET A 160 -6.60 6.84 -6.46
C MET A 160 -5.94 6.36 -5.16
N GLN A 161 -4.61 6.35 -5.08
CA GLN A 161 -3.87 6.04 -3.84
C GLN A 161 -4.20 7.01 -2.70
N ILE A 162 -4.29 8.31 -3.00
CA ILE A 162 -4.65 9.32 -1.99
C ILE A 162 -6.11 9.13 -1.55
N THR A 163 -7.02 8.94 -2.52
CA THR A 163 -8.44 8.70 -2.22
C THR A 163 -8.64 7.45 -1.37
N GLN A 164 -7.91 6.37 -1.66
CA GLN A 164 -7.87 5.17 -0.81
C GLN A 164 -7.54 5.56 0.64
N PHE A 165 -6.41 6.23 0.89
CA PHE A 165 -6.00 6.54 2.27
C PHE A 165 -6.98 7.46 3.01
N VAL A 166 -7.66 8.35 2.29
CA VAL A 166 -8.72 9.19 2.88
C VAL A 166 -9.90 8.33 3.33
N ILE A 167 -10.38 7.41 2.47
CA ILE A 167 -11.48 6.51 2.80
C ILE A 167 -11.10 5.60 3.96
N ASP A 168 -9.89 5.01 3.92
CA ASP A 168 -9.36 4.15 4.98
C ASP A 168 -9.34 4.87 6.32
N LEU A 169 -8.84 6.11 6.36
CA LEU A 169 -8.79 6.92 7.58
C LEU A 169 -10.18 7.24 8.13
N CYS A 170 -11.13 7.62 7.28
CA CYS A 170 -12.50 7.89 7.72
C CYS A 170 -13.11 6.67 8.42
N ILE A 171 -12.95 5.48 7.83
CA ILE A 171 -13.54 4.24 8.35
C ILE A 171 -12.81 3.76 9.60
N VAL A 172 -11.47 3.79 9.60
CA VAL A 172 -10.67 3.38 10.77
C VAL A 172 -10.90 4.33 11.95
N TYR A 173 -10.96 5.64 11.73
CA TYR A 173 -11.26 6.60 12.80
C TYR A 173 -12.66 6.46 13.34
N PHE A 174 -13.63 6.13 12.48
CA PHE A 174 -14.97 5.77 12.94
C PHE A 174 -14.94 4.53 13.84
N ALA A 175 -14.26 3.45 13.44
CA ALA A 175 -14.16 2.24 14.27
C ALA A 175 -13.43 2.49 15.61
N VAL A 176 -12.34 3.29 15.59
CA VAL A 176 -11.63 3.72 16.80
C VAL A 176 -12.53 4.54 17.70
N TRP A 177 -13.30 5.47 17.13
CA TRP A 177 -14.26 6.29 17.87
C TRP A 177 -15.28 5.44 18.61
N GLN A 178 -15.90 4.47 17.94
CA GLN A 178 -16.86 3.57 18.55
C GLN A 178 -16.25 2.81 19.74
N ARG A 179 -15.06 2.25 19.54
CA ARG A 179 -14.35 1.47 20.56
C ARG A 179 -13.93 2.31 21.78
N LEU A 180 -13.38 3.50 21.57
CA LEU A 180 -12.96 4.38 22.68
C LEU A 180 -14.14 4.84 23.54
N ASN A 181 -15.30 5.07 22.91
CA ASN A 181 -16.51 5.46 23.62
C ASN A 181 -17.14 4.28 24.37
N HIS A 182 -17.18 3.08 23.76
CA HIS A 182 -17.60 1.86 24.44
C HIS A 182 -16.74 1.56 25.67
N ALA A 183 -15.42 1.76 25.57
CA ALA A 183 -14.48 1.60 26.70
C ALA A 183 -14.59 2.70 27.77
N GLY A 184 -15.47 3.70 27.60
CA GLY A 184 -15.72 4.75 28.59
C GLY A 184 -14.67 5.86 28.64
N TYR A 185 -13.74 5.94 27.68
CA TYR A 185 -12.68 6.96 27.69
C TYR A 185 -13.19 8.36 27.33
N LEU A 186 -14.19 8.46 26.45
CA LEU A 186 -14.65 9.73 25.87
C LEU A 186 -16.09 10.11 26.28
N ASN A 187 -16.90 9.17 26.77
CA ASN A 187 -18.30 9.39 27.19
C ASN A 187 -19.19 10.10 26.13
N LEU A 188 -18.93 9.86 24.84
CA LEU A 188 -19.74 10.38 23.72
C LEU A 188 -20.62 9.28 23.13
N PRO A 189 -21.63 9.63 22.30
CA PRO A 189 -22.50 8.65 21.68
C PRO A 189 -21.73 7.65 20.82
N TYR A 190 -22.02 6.38 21.01
CA TYR A 190 -21.54 5.25 20.22
C TYR A 190 -22.70 4.31 19.92
N VAL A 191 -22.54 3.47 18.90
CA VAL A 191 -23.55 2.50 18.48
C VAL A 191 -23.29 1.17 19.16
N GLU A 192 -22.10 0.59 18.96
CA GLU A 192 -21.67 -0.69 19.51
C GLU A 192 -20.13 -0.74 19.55
N ASP A 193 -19.55 -1.69 20.29
CA ASP A 193 -18.10 -1.94 20.24
C ASP A 193 -17.67 -2.47 18.86
N CYS A 194 -16.45 -2.11 18.45
CA CYS A 194 -15.84 -2.64 17.23
C CYS A 194 -14.74 -3.64 17.59
N ALA A 195 -14.76 -4.81 16.94
CA ALA A 195 -13.81 -5.87 17.20
C ALA A 195 -12.37 -5.47 16.83
N GLY A 196 -11.46 -5.65 17.79
CA GLY A 196 -10.05 -5.34 17.65
C GLY A 196 -9.39 -5.07 18.99
N THR A 197 -8.08 -4.85 18.98
CA THR A 197 -7.32 -4.42 20.16
C THR A 197 -6.96 -2.94 20.06
N ASP A 198 -6.93 -2.25 21.20
CA ASP A 198 -6.64 -0.80 21.26
C ASP A 198 -5.27 -0.49 20.67
N GLY A 199 -4.28 -1.36 20.93
CA GLY A 199 -2.93 -1.25 20.38
C GLY A 199 -2.90 -1.36 18.85
N ALA A 200 -3.63 -2.32 18.27
CA ALA A 200 -3.70 -2.47 16.81
C ALA A 200 -4.43 -1.29 16.16
N ALA A 201 -5.49 -0.78 16.80
CA ALA A 201 -6.26 0.35 16.31
C ALA A 201 -5.46 1.67 16.35
N ALA A 202 -4.74 1.93 17.45
CA ALA A 202 -3.86 3.09 17.60
C ALA A 202 -2.68 3.04 16.63
N PHE A 203 -2.03 1.88 16.50
CA PHE A 203 -0.92 1.70 15.57
C PHE A 203 -1.37 1.85 14.12
N GLY A 204 -2.52 1.26 13.74
CA GLY A 204 -3.10 1.40 12.41
C GLY A 204 -3.39 2.85 12.06
N SER A 205 -4.06 3.57 12.97
CA SER A 205 -4.38 4.99 12.84
C SER A 205 -3.14 5.86 12.59
N LEU A 206 -2.05 5.61 13.32
CA LEU A 206 -0.80 6.34 13.19
C LEU A 206 -0.13 6.10 11.82
N ILE A 207 -0.07 4.84 11.37
CA ILE A 207 0.57 4.48 10.11
C ILE A 207 -0.22 5.03 8.92
N LEU A 208 -1.55 4.86 8.90
CA LEU A 208 -2.40 5.36 7.82
C LEU A 208 -2.32 6.90 7.69
N THR A 209 -2.31 7.61 8.82
CA THR A 209 -2.15 9.07 8.82
C THR A 209 -0.79 9.49 8.27
N SER A 210 0.27 8.77 8.64
CA SER A 210 1.61 8.99 8.10
C SER A 210 1.64 8.78 6.58
N TYR A 211 0.93 7.78 6.06
CA TYR A 211 0.84 7.55 4.61
C TYR A 211 0.12 8.67 3.87
N LEU A 212 -1.06 9.09 4.35
CA LEU A 212 -1.78 10.19 3.71
C LEU A 212 -0.90 11.43 3.59
N PHE A 213 -0.21 11.81 4.67
CA PHE A 213 0.70 12.95 4.67
C PHE A 213 1.82 12.80 3.62
N LEU A 214 2.49 11.65 3.58
CA LEU A 214 3.61 11.42 2.65
C LEU A 214 3.14 11.36 1.18
N PHE A 215 1.97 10.80 0.90
CA PHE A 215 1.41 10.74 -0.46
C PHE A 215 0.92 12.12 -0.94
N VAL A 216 0.34 12.91 -0.05
CA VAL A 216 -0.04 14.30 -0.33
C VAL A 216 1.21 15.14 -0.62
N ASP A 217 2.25 15.06 0.22
CA ASP A 217 3.54 15.73 -0.01
C ASP A 217 4.15 15.30 -1.37
N PHE A 218 4.14 14.00 -1.67
CA PHE A 218 4.60 13.49 -2.97
C PHE A 218 3.80 14.07 -4.14
N TYR A 219 2.47 14.15 -4.03
CA TYR A 219 1.61 14.71 -5.07
C TYR A 219 1.89 16.19 -5.32
N PHE A 220 2.01 16.99 -4.26
CA PHE A 220 2.32 18.41 -4.39
C PHE A 220 3.68 18.63 -5.04
N ARG A 221 4.72 17.92 -4.59
CA ARG A 221 6.08 18.01 -5.16
C ARG A 221 6.17 17.57 -6.61
N THR A 222 5.36 16.58 -7.02
CA THR A 222 5.43 15.99 -8.37
C THR A 222 4.55 16.73 -9.38
N TYR A 223 3.37 17.22 -8.96
CA TYR A 223 2.34 17.71 -9.89
C TYR A 223 1.97 19.19 -9.71
N LYS A 224 2.21 19.80 -8.55
CA LYS A 224 1.86 21.21 -8.30
C LYS A 224 3.09 22.12 -8.20
N SER A 225 4.24 21.60 -7.81
CA SER A 225 5.51 22.33 -7.86
C SER A 225 6.09 22.28 -9.28
N ALA A 226 5.68 23.17 -10.17
CA ALA A 226 6.49 23.52 -11.34
C ALA A 226 7.70 24.36 -10.87
N PRO A 227 8.91 24.17 -11.43
CA PRO A 227 10.10 24.86 -10.94
C PRO A 227 10.05 26.34 -11.32
N LYS A 228 9.84 27.23 -10.33
CA LYS A 228 10.40 28.58 -10.42
C LYS A 228 11.90 28.44 -10.13
N GLY A 229 12.73 28.87 -11.07
CA GLY A 229 14.16 28.58 -11.16
C GLY A 229 14.89 28.49 -9.82
N ALA A 230 15.47 27.33 -9.55
CA ALA A 230 16.48 27.16 -8.53
C ALA A 230 17.49 26.13 -9.04
N THR A 231 18.60 26.65 -9.55
CA THR A 231 19.89 25.98 -9.65
C THR A 231 20.23 25.37 -8.28
N GLY A 232 20.13 24.05 -8.15
CA GLY A 232 20.51 23.35 -6.92
C GLY A 232 19.79 22.03 -6.72
N LYS A 233 20.39 20.94 -7.24
CA LYS A 233 20.08 19.52 -6.95
C LYS A 233 18.59 19.22 -6.67
N ALA A 234 17.85 18.91 -7.72
CA ALA A 234 16.52 18.30 -7.62
C ALA A 234 16.57 17.09 -6.66
N LYS A 235 16.02 17.24 -5.44
CA LYS A 235 15.75 16.11 -4.54
C LYS A 235 14.64 15.30 -5.19
N LEU A 236 15.01 14.10 -5.65
CA LEU A 236 14.17 13.20 -6.44
C LEU A 236 12.84 12.88 -5.73
N ALA A 237 11.74 13.40 -6.28
CA ALA A 237 10.42 12.84 -6.07
C ALA A 237 10.28 11.64 -7.02
N ASN A 238 10.51 10.43 -6.53
CA ASN A 238 10.31 9.23 -7.33
C ASN A 238 9.56 8.16 -6.53
N GLY A 239 8.24 8.29 -6.45
CA GLY A 239 7.35 7.14 -6.27
C GLY A 239 7.44 6.30 -7.54
N ASN A 240 8.30 5.27 -7.51
CA ASN A 240 8.43 4.20 -8.51
C ASN A 240 8.32 4.61 -9.98
N GLY A 241 9.16 5.54 -10.41
CA GLY A 241 9.34 5.91 -11.82
C GLY A 241 10.57 5.24 -12.42
N VAL A 242 10.35 4.21 -13.25
CA VAL A 242 11.29 3.81 -14.30
C VAL A 242 11.54 5.03 -15.17
N SER A 243 12.66 5.72 -14.98
CA SER A 243 13.16 6.68 -15.97
C SER A 243 13.49 5.87 -17.23
N GLY A 244 12.70 6.05 -18.29
CA GLY A 244 13.07 5.61 -19.62
C GLY A 244 14.42 6.24 -19.96
N VAL A 245 15.46 5.42 -20.00
CA VAL A 245 16.77 5.82 -20.50
C VAL A 245 16.64 5.86 -22.01
N HIS A 246 16.31 7.02 -22.57
CA HIS A 246 16.62 7.28 -23.96
C HIS A 246 18.12 7.52 -24.05
N HIS A 247 18.82 6.52 -24.59
CA HIS A 247 20.05 6.74 -25.34
C HIS A 247 19.73 7.77 -26.45
N LYS A 248 20.38 8.93 -26.42
CA LYS A 248 20.77 9.61 -27.65
C LYS A 248 22.22 9.19 -27.91
N SER A 249 22.38 8.28 -28.85
CA SER A 249 23.64 8.03 -29.56
C SER A 249 23.72 9.00 -30.73
N SER A 250 24.85 9.71 -30.80
CA SER A 250 25.37 10.52 -31.92
C SER A 250 24.54 11.68 -32.44
#